data_AF-A0A7C2EN53-F1
#
_entry.id   AF-A0A7C2EN53-F1
#
_cell.length_a   1.000
_cell.length_b   1.000
_cell.length_c   1.000
_cell.angle_alpha   90.00
_cell.angle_beta   90.00
_cell.angle_gamma   90.00
#
_symmetry.space_group_name_H-M   'P 1'
#
loop_
_entity.id
_entity.type
_entity.pdbx_description
1 polymer ?
#
loop_
_entity_poly.entity_id
_entity_poly.type
_entity_poly.pdbx_seq_one_letter_code
_entity_poly.pdbx_strand_id
1 'polypeptide(L)'
;VFSPVEEVLPYTDFGSLISSPVMWKLTLLVFIQVIFVTMVYGPIAAYLVEAFPAKIRYTALSLPYHIGNGVFGGLLPLIGLWVVAETGNIYAGLYYPMAVAAITFIVGTLLLKETSHILIWKELETDRPDQLVSDIEGPV
;
A
#
# COMPACT_ATOMS: atom_id res chain seq x y z
N VAL A 1 -6.63 0.98 49.34
CA VAL A 1 -5.15 0.98 49.37
C VAL A 1 -4.69 1.03 47.94
N PHE A 2 -4.29 2.21 47.45
CA PHE A 2 -3.73 2.35 46.10
C PHE A 2 -2.31 1.77 46.14
N SER A 3 -2.09 0.62 45.52
CA SER A 3 -0.73 0.18 45.19
C SER A 3 -0.13 1.20 44.21
N PRO A 4 1.14 1.60 44.36
CA PRO A 4 1.81 2.41 43.34
C PRO A 4 1.71 1.68 42.00
N VAL A 5 1.27 2.39 40.95
CA VAL A 5 1.26 1.85 39.58
C VAL A 5 2.72 1.60 39.19
N GLU A 6 3.08 0.37 38.80
CA GLU A 6 4.39 0.08 38.23
C GLU A 6 4.67 1.07 37.08
N GLU A 7 5.91 1.55 37.00
CA GLU A 7 6.31 2.53 35.99
C GLU A 7 6.03 1.98 34.58
N VAL A 8 5.00 2.52 33.93
CA VAL A 8 4.44 1.99 32.67
C VAL A 8 5.32 2.27 31.45
N LEU A 9 6.37 3.09 31.58
CA LEU A 9 7.24 3.49 30.47
C LEU A 9 8.69 3.08 30.74
N PRO A 10 9.23 2.05 30.05
CA PRO A 10 10.60 1.58 30.25
C PRO A 10 11.69 2.58 29.81
N TYR A 11 11.32 3.68 29.14
CA TYR A 11 12.22 4.73 28.70
C TYR A 11 11.60 6.10 28.99
N THR A 12 12.13 6.78 30.01
CA THR A 12 11.65 8.10 30.47
C THR A 12 12.42 9.27 29.83
N ASP A 13 13.65 9.03 29.37
CA ASP A 13 14.51 10.03 28.74
C ASP A 13 15.00 9.59 27.35
N PHE A 14 15.23 10.55 26.45
CA PHE A 14 15.76 10.26 25.10
C PHE A 14 17.11 9.51 25.15
N GLY A 15 17.97 9.82 26.13
CA GLY A 15 19.23 9.11 26.34
C GLY A 15 19.06 7.63 26.69
N SER A 16 18.03 7.29 27.45
CA SER A 16 17.69 5.90 27.82
C SER A 16 17.15 5.12 26.62
N LEU A 17 16.41 5.79 25.73
CA LEU A 17 15.87 5.20 24.51
C LEU A 17 16.98 4.84 23.51
N ILE A 18 17.91 5.78 23.24
CA ILE A 18 18.98 5.57 22.25
C ILE A 18 20.03 4.56 22.68
N SER A 19 20.22 4.42 23.99
CA SER A 19 21.15 3.46 24.58
C SER A 19 20.56 2.04 24.62
N SER A 20 19.26 1.90 24.40
CA SER A 20 18.58 0.61 24.43
C SER A 20 18.92 -0.25 23.21
N PRO A 21 19.41 -1.49 23.40
CA PRO A 21 19.57 -2.44 22.31
C PRO A 21 18.24 -2.81 21.62
N VAL A 22 17.10 -2.68 22.31
CA VAL A 22 15.78 -2.99 21.77
C VAL A 22 15.37 -1.97 20.71
N MET A 23 15.66 -0.68 20.96
CA MET A 23 15.36 0.38 19.99
C MET A 23 16.03 0.08 18.65
N TRP A 24 17.34 -0.17 18.65
CA TRP A 24 18.09 -0.45 17.43
C TRP A 24 17.63 -1.71 16.70
N LYS A 25 17.25 -2.76 17.44
CA LYS A 25 16.67 -3.98 16.85
C LYS A 25 15.35 -3.66 16.13
N LEU A 26 14.44 -2.94 16.78
CA LEU A 26 13.16 -2.56 16.17
C LEU A 26 13.36 -1.63 14.97
N THR A 27 14.25 -0.64 15.07
CA THR A 27 14.59 0.25 13.95
C THR A 27 15.10 -0.55 12.75
N LEU A 28 16.00 -1.52 12.96
CA LEU A 28 16.52 -2.36 11.89
C LEU A 28 15.42 -3.23 11.27
N LEU A 29 14.55 -3.83 12.07
CA LEU A 29 13.42 -4.62 11.57
C LEU A 29 12.45 -3.76 10.74
N VAL A 30 12.11 -2.56 11.22
CA VAL A 30 11.26 -1.61 10.47
C VAL A 30 11.96 -1.15 9.20
N PHE A 31 13.26 -0.89 9.24
CA PHE A 31 14.04 -0.50 8.06
C PHE A 31 14.01 -1.58 6.98
N ILE A 32 14.21 -2.85 7.35
CA ILE A 32 14.06 -3.98 6.43
C ILE A 32 12.63 -4.05 5.86
N GLN A 33 11.61 -3.84 6.71
CA GLN A 33 10.23 -3.82 6.26
C GLN A 33 9.96 -2.70 5.22
N VAL A 34 10.54 -1.52 5.42
CA VAL A 34 10.43 -0.40 4.47
C VAL A 34 11.03 -0.76 3.11
N ILE A 35 12.16 -1.48 3.07
CA ILE A 35 12.73 -1.97 1.81
C ILE A 35 11.74 -2.88 1.07
N PHE A 36 11.09 -3.81 1.77
CA PHE A 36 10.07 -4.66 1.15
C PHE A 36 8.87 -3.86 0.63
N VAL A 37 8.40 -2.88 1.40
CA VAL A 37 7.30 -2.01 1.00
C VAL A 37 7.65 -1.19 -0.24
N THR A 38 8.85 -0.60 -0.31
CA THR A 38 9.24 0.23 -1.47
C THR A 38 9.42 -0.58 -2.74
N MET A 39 9.93 -1.82 -2.67
CA MET A 39 10.01 -2.73 -3.82
C MET A 39 8.64 -3.03 -4.43
N VAL A 40 7.59 -3.01 -3.62
CA VAL A 40 6.21 -3.26 -4.06
C VAL A 40 5.55 -1.97 -4.55
N TYR A 41 5.74 -0.86 -3.83
CA TYR A 41 5.12 0.43 -4.17
C TYR A 41 5.58 1.00 -5.51
N GLY A 42 6.85 0.81 -5.90
CA GLY A 42 7.38 1.30 -7.17
C GLY A 42 6.63 0.72 -8.39
N PRO A 43 6.61 -0.60 -8.58
CA PRO A 43 5.89 -1.25 -9.67
C PRO A 43 4.38 -1.01 -9.63
N ILE A 44 3.77 -1.00 -8.44
CA ILE A 44 2.32 -0.75 -8.30
C ILE A 44 1.96 0.63 -8.86
N ALA A 45 2.74 1.67 -8.57
CA ALA A 45 2.46 3.01 -9.07
C ALA A 45 2.52 3.07 -10.60
N ALA A 46 3.50 2.41 -11.24
CA ALA A 46 3.60 2.35 -12.69
C ALA A 46 2.44 1.57 -13.32
N TYR A 47 2.15 0.37 -12.81
CA TYR A 47 1.06 -0.47 -13.28
C TYR A 47 -0.29 0.26 -13.27
N LEU A 48 -0.58 0.92 -12.15
CA LEU A 48 -1.82 1.66 -11.96
C LEU A 48 -1.98 2.83 -12.94
N VAL A 49 -0.88 3.49 -13.32
CA VAL A 49 -0.87 4.59 -14.31
C VAL A 49 -1.11 4.07 -15.73
N GLU A 50 -0.60 2.88 -16.06
CA GLU A 50 -0.78 2.24 -17.37
C GLU A 50 -2.15 1.56 -17.51
N ALA A 51 -2.69 1.02 -16.42
CA ALA A 51 -3.97 0.30 -16.42
C ALA A 51 -5.19 1.21 -16.63
N PHE A 52 -5.08 2.51 -16.33
CA PHE A 52 -6.18 3.47 -16.41
C PHE A 52 -5.92 4.61 -17.39
N PRO A 53 -6.92 4.99 -18.21
CA PRO A 53 -6.81 6.13 -19.12
C PRO A 53 -6.54 7.44 -18.38
N ALA A 54 -5.73 8.32 -18.99
CA ALA A 54 -5.28 9.57 -18.38
C ALA A 54 -6.44 10.47 -17.91
N LYS A 55 -7.54 10.50 -18.69
CA LYS A 55 -8.73 11.34 -18.42
C LYS A 55 -9.44 10.99 -17.09
N ILE A 56 -9.40 9.72 -16.67
CA ILE A 56 -10.08 9.23 -15.46
C ILE A 56 -9.12 8.70 -14.39
N ARG A 57 -7.81 8.75 -14.66
CA ARG A 57 -6.77 8.12 -13.84
C ARG A 57 -6.91 8.50 -12.37
N TYR A 58 -6.95 9.79 -12.03
CA TYR A 58 -7.06 10.21 -10.62
C TYR A 58 -8.30 9.65 -9.92
N THR A 59 -9.46 9.67 -10.59
CA THR A 59 -10.70 9.14 -10.03
C THR A 59 -10.64 7.62 -9.87
N ALA A 60 -10.17 6.91 -10.91
CA ALA A 60 -10.05 5.45 -10.92
C ALA A 60 -9.02 4.93 -9.92
N LEU A 61 -7.91 5.64 -9.70
CA LEU A 61 -6.87 5.30 -8.73
C LEU A 61 -7.34 5.43 -7.28
N SER A 62 -8.25 6.36 -6.99
CA SER A 62 -8.72 6.58 -5.63
C SER A 62 -9.50 5.39 -5.08
N LEU A 63 -10.24 4.67 -5.93
CA LEU A 63 -11.14 3.60 -5.49
C LEU A 63 -10.38 2.36 -4.96
N PRO A 64 -9.38 1.79 -5.66
CA PRO A 64 -8.50 0.77 -5.10
C PRO A 64 -7.78 1.24 -3.84
N TYR A 65 -7.34 2.51 -3.80
CA TYR A 65 -6.59 3.03 -2.66
C TYR A 65 -7.45 3.16 -1.40
N HIS A 66 -8.68 3.67 -1.54
CA HIS A 66 -9.62 3.83 -0.43
C HIS A 66 -10.19 2.50 0.05
N ILE A 67 -10.54 1.59 -0.87
CA ILE A 67 -11.06 0.28 -0.47
C ILE A 67 -9.93 -0.56 0.14
N GLY A 68 -8.77 -0.60 -0.51
CA GLY A 68 -7.58 -1.32 -0.04
C GLY A 68 -7.15 -0.86 1.35
N ASN A 69 -6.78 0.41 1.47
CA ASN A 69 -6.23 0.94 2.71
C ASN A 69 -7.31 1.17 3.78
N GLY A 70 -8.51 1.61 3.38
CA GLY A 70 -9.60 1.90 4.30
C GLY A 70 -10.20 0.64 4.91
N VAL A 71 -10.60 -0.33 4.08
CA VAL A 71 -11.26 -1.55 4.57
C VAL A 71 -10.21 -2.53 5.10
N PHE A 72 -9.30 -3.00 4.25
CA PHE A 72 -8.38 -4.05 4.68
C PHE A 72 -7.32 -3.52 5.66
N GLY A 73 -6.76 -2.34 5.40
CA GLY A 73 -5.80 -1.70 6.30
C GLY A 73 -6.43 -1.18 7.59
N GLY A 74 -7.58 -0.49 7.50
CA GLY A 74 -8.25 0.10 8.67
C GLY A 74 -8.82 -0.92 9.65
N LEU A 75 -9.23 -2.11 9.18
CA LEU A 75 -9.70 -3.19 10.05
C LEU A 75 -8.58 -3.97 10.73
N LEU A 76 -7.32 -3.80 10.31
CA LEU A 76 -6.16 -4.49 10.88
C LEU A 76 -6.02 -4.32 12.40
N PRO A 77 -6.04 -3.11 12.99
CA PRO A 77 -5.94 -2.95 14.44
C PRO A 77 -7.14 -3.57 15.18
N LEU A 78 -8.34 -3.48 14.61
CA LEU A 78 -9.56 -4.04 15.22
C LEU A 78 -9.50 -5.57 15.27
N ILE A 79 -9.26 -6.20 14.12
CA ILE A 79 -9.21 -7.66 14.00
C ILE A 79 -7.98 -8.21 14.71
N GLY A 80 -6.82 -7.55 14.56
CA GLY A 80 -5.58 -7.93 15.21
C GLY A 80 -5.72 -7.95 16.73
N LEU A 81 -6.29 -6.89 17.31
CA LEU A 81 -6.53 -6.84 18.76
C LEU A 81 -7.58 -7.86 19.20
N TRP A 82 -8.67 -8.02 18.45
CA TRP A 82 -9.72 -8.98 18.77
C TRP A 82 -9.18 -10.42 18.80
N VAL A 83 -8.40 -10.84 17.81
CA VAL A 83 -7.79 -12.18 17.77
C VAL A 83 -6.79 -12.37 18.91
N VAL A 84 -5.99 -11.36 19.24
CA VAL A 84 -5.05 -11.42 20.37
C VAL A 84 -5.80 -11.53 21.70
N ALA A 85 -6.89 -10.80 21.87
CA ALA A 85 -7.71 -10.83 23.10
C ALA A 85 -8.37 -12.20 23.31
N GLU A 86 -8.86 -12.83 22.25
CA GLU A 86 -9.49 -14.15 22.31
C GLU A 86 -8.47 -15.29 22.52
N THR A 87 -7.33 -15.22 21.83
CA THR A 87 -6.34 -16.31 21.84
C THR A 87 -5.31 -16.19 22.97
N GLY A 88 -5.15 -15.00 23.56
CA GLY A 88 -4.05 -14.68 24.48
C GLY A 88 -2.66 -14.65 23.85
N ASN A 89 -2.55 -14.87 22.53
CA ASN A 89 -1.28 -14.92 21.81
C ASN A 89 -1.07 -13.62 21.01
N ILE A 90 -0.06 -12.84 21.39
CA ILE A 90 0.29 -11.56 20.75
C ILE A 90 0.63 -11.70 19.25
N TYR A 91 1.10 -12.86 18.81
CA TYR A 91 1.45 -13.12 17.41
C TYR A 91 0.25 -13.49 16.56
N ALA A 92 -0.88 -13.86 17.17
CA ALA A 92 -2.06 -14.29 16.42
C ALA A 92 -2.68 -13.15 15.59
N GLY A 93 -2.47 -11.90 16.00
CA GLY A 93 -2.89 -10.72 15.21
C GLY A 93 -2.18 -10.62 13.84
N LEU A 94 -1.01 -11.24 13.67
CA LEU A 94 -0.26 -11.22 12.40
C LEU A 94 -0.91 -12.06 11.30
N TYR A 95 -1.79 -13.01 11.65
CA TYR A 95 -2.46 -13.86 10.66
C TYR A 95 -3.36 -13.06 9.71
N TYR A 96 -3.97 -11.97 10.19
CA TYR A 96 -4.84 -11.13 9.36
C TYR A 96 -4.08 -10.47 8.19
N PRO A 97 -3.03 -9.65 8.38
CA PRO A 97 -2.28 -9.07 7.28
C PRO A 97 -1.61 -10.14 6.39
N MET A 98 -1.13 -11.24 6.98
CA MET A 98 -0.55 -12.34 6.21
C MET A 98 -1.57 -12.99 5.26
N ALA A 99 -2.81 -13.22 5.73
CA ALA A 99 -3.88 -13.76 4.91
C ALA A 99 -4.28 -12.79 3.78
N VAL A 100 -4.42 -11.49 4.09
CA VAL A 100 -4.73 -10.46 3.08
C VAL A 100 -3.61 -10.39 2.03
N ALA A 101 -2.34 -10.43 2.44
CA ALA A 101 -1.21 -10.45 1.52
C ALA A 101 -1.19 -11.71 0.65
N ALA A 102 -1.46 -12.89 1.21
CA ALA A 102 -1.55 -14.14 0.46
C ALA A 102 -2.68 -14.13 -0.58
N ILE A 103 -3.87 -13.64 -0.20
CA ILE A 103 -4.99 -13.45 -1.12
C ILE A 103 -4.60 -12.49 -2.24
N THR A 104 -3.96 -11.36 -1.90
CA THR A 104 -3.51 -10.38 -2.89
C THR A 104 -2.49 -10.97 -3.86
N PHE A 105 -1.58 -11.80 -3.38
CA PHE A 105 -0.60 -12.49 -4.23
C PHE A 105 -1.30 -13.47 -5.19
N ILE A 106 -2.22 -14.29 -4.70
CA ILE A 106 -2.96 -15.26 -5.54
C ILE A 106 -3.82 -14.53 -6.58
N VAL A 107 -4.60 -13.54 -6.14
CA VAL A 107 -5.48 -12.77 -7.03
C VAL A 107 -4.65 -11.96 -8.03
N GLY A 108 -3.57 -11.32 -7.57
CA GLY A 108 -2.68 -10.52 -8.39
C GLY A 108 -2.01 -11.33 -9.48
N THR A 109 -1.48 -12.51 -9.14
CA THR A 109 -0.82 -13.41 -10.11
C THR A 109 -1.78 -14.00 -11.14
N LEU A 110 -3.06 -14.19 -10.80
CA LEU A 110 -4.06 -14.79 -11.70
C LEU A 110 -4.83 -13.77 -12.55
N LEU A 111 -5.09 -12.57 -12.02
CA LEU A 111 -6.02 -11.61 -12.65
C LEU A 111 -5.33 -10.36 -13.21
N LEU A 112 -4.13 -9.99 -12.77
CA LEU A 112 -3.45 -8.81 -13.31
C LEU A 112 -3.00 -9.09 -14.75
N LYS A 113 -3.36 -8.17 -15.65
CA LYS A 113 -3.01 -8.23 -17.07
C LYS A 113 -1.73 -7.46 -17.30
N GLU A 114 -0.86 -7.96 -18.17
CA GLU A 114 0.35 -7.25 -18.58
C GLU A 114 0.01 -5.90 -19.26
N THR A 115 0.62 -4.80 -18.80
CA THR A 115 0.35 -3.43 -19.28
C THR A 115 1.52 -2.74 -19.97
N SER A 116 2.71 -3.34 -20.01
CA SER A 116 3.94 -2.72 -20.56
C SER A 116 3.86 -2.27 -22.03
N HIS A 117 2.87 -2.76 -22.79
CA HIS A 117 2.67 -2.37 -24.20
C HIS A 117 1.61 -1.27 -24.41
N ILE A 118 1.03 -0.73 -23.34
CA ILE A 118 0.03 0.35 -23.43
C ILE A 118 0.75 1.70 -23.49
N LEU A 119 0.74 2.33 -24.67
CA LEU A 119 1.38 3.64 -24.88
C LEU A 119 0.46 4.76 -24.41
N ILE A 120 0.80 5.42 -23.30
CA ILE A 120 0.01 6.49 -22.67
C ILE A 120 -0.27 7.65 -23.65
N TRP A 121 0.72 8.01 -24.47
CA TRP A 121 0.65 9.13 -25.42
C TRP A 121 -0.28 8.87 -26.61
N LYS A 122 -0.66 7.61 -26.89
CA LYS A 122 -1.67 7.33 -27.93
C LYS A 122 -3.02 7.94 -27.61
N GLU A 123 -3.33 8.15 -26.33
CA GLU A 123 -4.57 8.84 -25.92
C GLU A 123 -4.58 10.31 -26.32
N LEU A 124 -3.41 10.92 -26.52
CA LEU A 124 -3.26 12.32 -26.95
C LEU A 124 -3.26 12.45 -28.48
N GLU A 125 -2.87 11.40 -29.20
CA GLU A 125 -2.89 11.39 -30.68
C GLU A 125 -4.33 11.42 -31.22
N THR A 126 -5.27 10.73 -30.57
CA THR A 126 -6.69 10.73 -30.95
C THR A 126 -7.38 12.09 -30.74
N ASP A 127 -6.86 12.95 -29.86
CA ASP A 127 -7.46 14.25 -29.52
C ASP A 127 -6.69 15.44 -30.13
N ARG A 128 -5.80 15.19 -31.09
CA ARG A 128 -4.96 16.22 -31.72
C ARG A 128 -5.77 17.13 -32.67
N PRO A 129 -5.70 18.47 -32.53
CA PRO A 129 -6.42 19.38 -33.43
C PRO A 129 -5.92 19.28 -34.88
N ASP A 130 -4.66 18.90 -35.09
CA ASP A 130 -4.07 18.63 -36.40
C ASP A 130 -4.66 17.38 -37.08
N GLN A 131 -5.09 16.35 -36.33
CA GLN A 131 -5.86 15.23 -36.90
C GLN A 131 -7.28 15.65 -37.27
N LEU A 132 -7.94 16.48 -36.46
CA LEU A 132 -9.25 17.05 -36.80
C LEU A 132 -9.17 17.91 -38.07
N VAL A 133 -8.09 18.69 -38.24
CA VAL A 133 -7.86 19.48 -39.46
C VAL A 133 -7.62 18.57 -40.66
N SER A 134 -6.82 17.51 -40.55
CA SER A 134 -6.62 16.55 -41.66
C SER A 134 -7.88 15.75 -42.00
N ASP A 135 -8.72 15.43 -41.02
CA ASP A 135 -10.00 14.75 -41.21
C ASP A 135 -11.03 15.67 -41.91
N ILE A 136 -10.94 16.98 -41.67
CA ILE A 136 -11.75 18.01 -42.35
C ILE A 136 -11.22 18.32 -43.75
N GLU A 137 -9.90 18.36 -43.93
CA GLU A 137 -9.26 18.73 -45.20
C GLU A 137 -9.25 17.59 -46.23
N GLY A 138 -9.36 16.33 -45.80
CA GLY A 138 -9.31 15.17 -46.69
C GLY A 138 -7.92 14.98 -47.33
N PRO A 139 -7.66 13.85 -48.00
CA PRO A 139 -6.35 13.60 -48.59
C PRO A 139 -6.09 14.58 -49.75
N VAL A 140 -5.01 15.36 -49.62
CA VAL A 140 -4.41 16.18 -50.69
C VAL A 140 -3.84 15.33 -51.82
#